data_AF-A0A090VDV9-F1
#
_entry.id   AF-A0A090VDV9-F1
#
_cell.length_a   1.000
_cell.length_b   1.000
_cell.length_c   1.000
_cell.angle_alpha   90.00
_cell.angle_beta   90.00
_cell.angle_gamma   90.00
#
_symmetry.space_group_name_H-M   'P 1'
#
loop_
_entity.id
_entity.type
_entity.pdbx_description
1 polymer ?
#
loop_
_entity_poly.entity_id
_entity_poly.type
_entity_poly.pdbx_seq_one_letter_code
_entity_poly.pdbx_strand_id
1 'polypeptide(L)'
;MFTTKANKIFQEVIAKYHIINTVDQPFTNAYAESDLLEHLLYRKCWIDTVQWHYEDIIRDPQIDPVAALTLKRKIDASNQDRTDMVEYIDSYFLEKYKDVEVKEGATINTESPAWGVDRLSILALKVYHMNEEQHVPMLPIVIELLAKQN
;
A
#
# COMPACT_ATOMS: atom_id res chain seq x y z
N MET A 1 13.82 -8.18 12.97
CA MET A 1 14.09 -8.41 11.54
C MET A 1 13.38 -7.33 10.72
N PHE A 2 13.95 -6.86 9.60
CA PHE A 2 13.42 -5.73 8.80
C PHE A 2 11.95 -5.91 8.40
N THR A 3 11.62 -7.08 7.84
CA THR A 3 10.27 -7.40 7.36
C THR A 3 9.21 -7.35 8.46
N THR A 4 9.53 -7.83 9.66
CA THR A 4 8.63 -7.73 10.83
C THR A 4 8.30 -6.27 11.17
N LYS A 5 9.30 -5.39 11.11
CA LYS A 5 9.13 -3.96 11.40
C LYS A 5 8.30 -3.28 10.31
N ALA A 6 8.63 -3.51 9.04
CA ALA A 6 7.89 -2.96 7.90
C ALA A 6 6.42 -3.40 7.91
N ASN A 7 6.15 -4.70 8.09
CA ASN A 7 4.78 -5.21 8.14
C ASN A 7 3.96 -4.61 9.30
N LYS A 8 4.59 -4.40 10.47
CA LYS A 8 3.91 -3.73 11.59
C LYS A 8 3.47 -2.32 11.21
N ILE A 9 4.38 -1.53 10.62
CA ILE A 9 4.09 -0.16 10.16
C ILE A 9 2.98 -0.16 9.10
N PHE A 10 3.05 -1.08 8.14
CA PHE A 10 2.03 -1.18 7.09
C PHE A 10 0.64 -1.48 7.67
N GLN A 11 0.55 -2.43 8.61
CA GLN A 11 -0.71 -2.72 9.30
C GLN A 11 -1.25 -1.51 10.09
N GLU A 12 -0.37 -0.75 10.77
CA GLU A 12 -0.75 0.48 11.46
C GLU A 12 -1.32 1.54 10.51
N VAL A 13 -0.67 1.75 9.36
CA VAL A 13 -1.11 2.69 8.33
C VAL A 13 -2.46 2.29 7.77
N ILE A 14 -2.60 1.02 7.38
CA ILE A 14 -3.82 0.47 6.79
C ILE A 14 -4.97 0.62 7.79
N ALA A 15 -4.78 0.19 9.04
CA ALA A 15 -5.81 0.30 10.08
C ALA A 15 -6.20 1.77 10.31
N LYS A 16 -5.22 2.68 10.39
CA LYS A 16 -5.48 4.11 10.62
C LYS A 16 -6.24 4.75 9.46
N TYR A 17 -5.86 4.47 8.22
CA TYR A 17 -6.54 4.99 7.03
C TYR A 17 -8.03 4.61 7.04
N HIS A 18 -8.34 3.35 7.36
CA HIS A 18 -9.70 2.80 7.34
C HIS A 18 -10.59 3.28 8.50
N ILE A 19 -10.07 4.05 9.47
CA ILE A 19 -10.90 4.74 10.48
C ILE A 19 -11.79 5.82 9.81
N ILE A 20 -11.22 6.58 8.88
CA ILE A 20 -11.95 7.64 8.14
C ILE A 20 -12.39 7.09 6.77
N ASN A 21 -11.59 6.19 6.18
CA ASN A 21 -11.88 5.45 4.95
C ASN A 21 -12.30 6.33 3.77
N THR A 22 -11.55 7.41 3.53
CA THR A 22 -11.78 8.31 2.39
C THR A 22 -10.46 8.76 1.77
N VAL A 23 -10.46 8.96 0.45
CA VAL A 23 -9.28 9.36 -0.32
C VAL A 23 -8.86 10.82 -0.10
N ASP A 24 -9.77 11.68 0.34
CA ASP A 24 -9.48 13.10 0.58
C ASP A 24 -8.99 13.38 2.02
N GLN A 25 -8.72 12.33 2.80
CA GLN A 25 -8.25 12.49 4.18
C GLN A 25 -6.83 13.10 4.24
N PRO A 26 -6.55 14.00 5.19
CA PRO A 26 -5.23 14.61 5.30
C PRO A 26 -4.18 13.57 5.71
N PHE A 27 -3.01 13.62 5.07
CA PHE A 27 -1.88 12.79 5.43
C PHE A 27 -1.21 13.32 6.71
N THR A 28 -1.02 12.44 7.69
CA THR A 28 -0.17 12.69 8.87
C THR A 28 0.73 11.48 9.10
N ASN A 29 2.04 11.70 9.16
CA ASN A 29 2.99 10.66 9.46
C ASN A 29 3.08 10.43 10.97
N ALA A 30 3.01 9.18 11.42
CA ALA A 30 3.17 8.83 12.82
C ALA A 30 4.65 8.84 13.28
N TYR A 31 5.57 8.79 12.33
CA TYR A 31 7.00 8.74 12.56
C TYR A 31 7.66 10.07 12.18
N ALA A 32 8.54 10.58 13.04
CA ALA A 32 9.28 11.80 12.78
C ALA A 32 10.34 11.58 11.69
N GLU A 33 10.78 12.65 11.02
CA GLU A 33 11.84 12.56 9.99
C GLU A 33 13.18 12.07 10.54
N SER A 34 13.42 12.21 11.86
CA SER A 34 14.57 11.62 12.55
C SER A 34 14.55 10.09 12.52
N ASP A 35 13.36 9.48 12.46
CA ASP A 35 13.15 8.04 12.30
C ASP A 35 12.94 7.70 10.81
N LEU A 36 13.89 8.14 9.98
CA LEU A 36 13.73 8.27 8.53
C LEU A 36 13.16 7.01 7.86
N LEU A 37 13.69 5.82 8.14
CA LEU A 37 13.20 4.60 7.49
C LEU A 37 11.71 4.34 7.81
N GLU A 38 11.30 4.46 9.06
CA GLU A 38 9.90 4.29 9.45
C GLU A 38 9.01 5.37 8.85
N HIS A 39 9.49 6.61 8.82
CA HIS A 39 8.82 7.72 8.16
C HIS A 39 8.54 7.40 6.68
N LEU A 40 9.53 6.87 5.96
CA LEU A 40 9.39 6.48 4.55
C LEU A 40 8.45 5.30 4.36
N LEU A 41 8.57 4.25 5.17
CA LEU A 41 7.70 3.08 5.10
C LEU A 41 6.23 3.45 5.37
N TYR A 42 5.99 4.34 6.34
CA TYR A 42 4.65 4.83 6.63
C TYR A 42 4.08 5.61 5.44
N ARG A 43 4.85 6.55 4.87
CA ARG A 43 4.42 7.34 3.70
C ARG A 43 4.15 6.44 2.50
N LYS A 44 5.01 5.46 2.24
CA LYS A 44 4.85 4.51 1.12
C LYS A 44 3.54 3.73 1.22
N CYS A 45 3.25 3.16 2.39
CA CYS A 45 2.04 2.39 2.60
C CYS A 45 0.77 3.26 2.54
N TRP A 46 0.87 4.52 2.97
CA TRP A 46 -0.24 5.47 2.85
C TRP A 46 -0.57 5.77 1.39
N ILE A 47 0.46 6.02 0.56
CA ILE A 47 0.28 6.22 -0.89
C ILE A 47 -0.42 5.01 -1.51
N ASP A 48 0.05 3.79 -1.21
CA ASP A 48 -0.57 2.56 -1.72
C ASP A 48 -2.03 2.42 -1.31
N THR A 49 -2.34 2.74 -0.05
CA THR A 49 -3.70 2.64 0.48
C THR A 49 -4.62 3.65 -0.21
N VAL A 50 -4.19 4.91 -0.36
CA VAL A 50 -4.96 5.93 -1.10
C VAL A 50 -5.13 5.52 -2.57
N GLN A 51 -4.08 5.05 -3.23
CA GLN A 51 -4.12 4.60 -4.62
C GLN A 51 -5.12 3.46 -4.82
N TRP A 52 -5.14 2.49 -3.90
CA TRP A 52 -6.10 1.39 -3.95
C TRP A 52 -7.55 1.91 -3.98
N HIS A 53 -7.88 2.83 -3.08
CA HIS A 53 -9.23 3.41 -3.01
C HIS A 53 -9.55 4.31 -4.22
N TYR A 54 -8.57 5.01 -4.79
CA TYR A 54 -8.77 5.68 -6.09
C TYR A 54 -9.11 4.70 -7.20
N GLU A 55 -8.40 3.56 -7.27
CA GLU A 55 -8.67 2.50 -8.26
C GLU A 55 -10.03 1.84 -8.04
N ASP A 56 -10.51 1.72 -6.80
CA ASP A 56 -11.85 1.21 -6.51
C ASP A 56 -12.94 2.21 -6.95
N ILE A 57 -12.75 3.51 -6.74
CA ILE A 57 -13.71 4.53 -7.18
C ILE A 57 -13.79 4.59 -8.73
N ILE A 58 -12.67 4.55 -9.44
CA ILE A 58 -12.68 4.65 -10.92
C ILE A 58 -13.26 3.41 -11.60
N ARG A 59 -13.34 2.26 -10.89
CA ARG A 59 -13.95 1.03 -11.39
C ARG A 59 -15.47 1.05 -11.39
N ASP A 60 -16.12 2.04 -10.76
CA ASP A 60 -17.58 2.18 -10.80
C ASP A 60 -18.05 2.45 -12.23
N PRO A 61 -18.85 1.56 -12.86
CA PRO A 61 -19.35 1.77 -14.21
C PRO A 61 -20.35 2.93 -14.34
N GLN A 62 -20.85 3.46 -13.23
CA GLN A 62 -21.79 4.58 -13.17
C GLN A 62 -21.12 5.92 -12.83
N ILE A 63 -19.79 5.96 -12.68
CA ILE A 63 -19.06 7.19 -12.38
C ILE A 63 -19.33 8.26 -13.44
N ASP A 64 -19.55 9.50 -12.98
CA ASP A 64 -19.67 10.65 -13.88
C ASP A 64 -18.37 10.81 -14.71
N PRO A 65 -18.43 10.92 -16.05
CA PRO A 65 -17.24 10.99 -16.89
C PRO A 65 -16.29 12.16 -16.57
N VAL A 66 -16.82 13.30 -16.10
CA VAL A 66 -15.99 14.47 -15.75
C VAL A 66 -15.27 14.23 -14.42
N ALA A 67 -15.96 13.65 -13.44
CA ALA A 67 -15.35 13.18 -12.21
C ALA A 67 -14.30 12.10 -12.47
N ALA A 68 -14.58 11.15 -13.38
CA ALA A 68 -13.67 10.09 -13.78
C ALA A 68 -12.36 10.64 -14.37
N LEU A 69 -12.42 11.65 -15.24
CA LEU A 69 -11.22 12.29 -15.79
C LEU A 69 -10.39 12.97 -14.70
N THR A 70 -11.05 13.63 -13.75
CA THR A 70 -10.37 14.27 -12.63
C THR A 70 -9.68 13.24 -11.73
N LEU A 71 -10.38 12.15 -11.43
CA LEU A 71 -9.84 11.03 -10.66
C LEU A 71 -8.69 10.33 -11.40
N LYS A 72 -8.77 10.17 -12.71
CA LYS A 72 -7.68 9.60 -13.52
C LYS A 72 -6.39 10.40 -13.41
N ARG A 73 -6.48 11.74 -13.39
CA ARG A 73 -5.32 12.61 -13.15
C ARG A 73 -4.75 12.45 -11.74
N LYS A 74 -5.60 12.27 -10.73
CA LYS A 74 -5.16 11.96 -9.36
C LYS A 74 -4.45 10.60 -9.30
N ILE A 75 -4.97 9.58 -9.98
CA ILE A 75 -4.36 8.26 -10.13
C ILE A 75 -2.99 8.36 -10.79
N ASP A 76 -2.85 9.12 -11.87
CA ASP A 76 -1.57 9.29 -12.56
C ASP A 76 -0.54 9.98 -11.67
N ALA A 77 -0.94 11.05 -10.94
CA ALA A 77 -0.08 11.72 -9.99
C ALA A 77 0.34 10.81 -8.82
N SER A 78 -0.59 10.02 -8.29
CA SER A 78 -0.35 9.08 -7.19
C SER A 78 0.52 7.89 -7.62
N ASN A 79 0.41 7.43 -8.87
CA ASN A 79 1.35 6.45 -9.44
C ASN A 79 2.78 7.00 -9.56
N GLN A 80 2.93 8.27 -9.92
CA GLN A 80 4.24 8.93 -9.91
C GLN A 80 4.78 9.06 -8.48
N ASP A 81 3.98 9.57 -7.54
CA ASP A 81 4.35 9.71 -6.11
C ASP A 81 4.76 8.36 -5.49
N ARG A 82 4.09 7.27 -5.87
CA ARG A 82 4.48 5.91 -5.48
C ARG A 82 5.87 5.54 -6.00
N THR A 83 6.16 5.84 -7.26
CA THR A 83 7.45 5.53 -7.90
C THR A 83 8.57 6.37 -7.29
N ASP A 84 8.35 7.67 -7.13
CA ASP A 84 9.29 8.59 -6.50
C ASP A 84 9.61 8.15 -5.06
N MET A 85 8.60 7.68 -4.31
CA MET A 85 8.79 7.15 -2.97
C MET A 85 9.64 5.87 -2.95
N VAL A 86 9.47 4.98 -3.93
CA VAL A 86 10.31 3.78 -4.08
C VAL A 86 11.76 4.18 -4.36
N GLU A 87 12.00 5.09 -5.30
CA GLU A 87 13.35 5.59 -5.61
C GLU A 87 14.02 6.28 -4.41
N TYR A 88 13.23 6.99 -3.60
CA TYR A 88 13.74 7.63 -2.39
C TYR A 88 14.12 6.61 -1.31
N ILE A 89 13.34 5.54 -1.14
CA ILE A 89 13.69 4.42 -0.26
C ILE A 89 14.95 3.69 -0.76
N ASP A 90 15.11 3.55 -2.08
CA ASP A 90 16.35 2.99 -2.64
C ASP A 90 17.55 3.87 -2.34
N SER A 91 17.41 5.19 -2.45
CA SER A 91 18.46 6.14 -2.08
C SER A 91 18.85 6.00 -0.60
N TYR A 92 17.89 5.77 0.29
CA TYR A 92 18.17 5.45 1.69
C TYR A 92 19.01 4.18 1.84
N PHE A 93 18.67 3.09 1.14
CA PHE A 93 19.44 1.85 1.21
C PHE A 93 20.83 1.98 0.59
N LEU A 94 20.93 2.71 -0.52
CA LEU A 94 22.21 3.01 -1.17
C LEU A 94 23.14 3.74 -0.22
N GLU A 95 22.67 4.81 0.43
CA GLU A 95 23.45 5.56 1.41
C GLU A 95 23.82 4.70 2.63
N LYS A 96 22.87 3.91 3.14
CA LYS A 96 23.08 3.03 4.30
C LYS A 96 24.16 1.97 4.07
N TYR A 97 24.29 1.47 2.84
CA TYR A 97 25.20 0.39 2.50
C TYR A 97 26.35 0.83 1.58
N LYS A 98 26.60 2.14 1.45
CA LYS A 98 27.63 2.70 0.56
C LYS A 98 29.04 2.19 0.87
N ASP A 99 29.33 1.86 2.14
CA ASP A 99 30.63 1.39 2.61
C ASP A 99 30.72 -0.15 2.63
N VAL A 100 29.70 -0.86 2.15
CA VAL A 100 29.70 -2.33 2.09
C VAL A 100 30.56 -2.79 0.91
N GLU A 101 31.60 -3.57 1.20
CA GLU A 101 32.40 -4.23 0.18
C GLU A 101 31.60 -5.36 -0.50
N VAL A 102 31.50 -5.27 -1.83
CA VAL A 102 30.87 -6.30 -2.65
C VAL A 102 31.75 -7.55 -2.67
N LYS A 103 31.19 -8.68 -2.27
CA LYS A 103 31.91 -9.97 -2.29
C LYS A 103 32.09 -10.48 -3.72
N GLU A 104 33.21 -11.16 -3.96
CA GLU A 104 33.41 -11.90 -5.20
C GLU A 104 32.29 -12.95 -5.37
N GLY A 105 31.65 -12.96 -6.54
CA GLY A 105 30.52 -13.85 -6.84
C GLY A 105 29.18 -13.44 -6.21
N ALA A 106 29.05 -12.22 -5.68
CA ALA A 106 27.77 -11.71 -5.18
C ALA A 106 26.68 -11.78 -6.28
N THR A 107 25.51 -12.31 -5.91
CA THR A 107 24.36 -12.39 -6.83
C THR A 107 23.80 -11.01 -7.13
N ILE A 108 23.59 -10.72 -8.42
CA ILE A 108 22.88 -9.52 -8.86
C ILE A 108 21.39 -9.87 -8.95
N ASN A 109 20.56 -9.10 -8.25
CA ASN A 109 19.11 -9.21 -8.35
C ASN A 109 18.60 -8.22 -9.40
N THR A 110 17.55 -8.60 -10.13
CA THR A 110 16.90 -7.74 -11.13
C THR A 110 16.07 -6.61 -10.52
N GLU A 111 15.83 -6.67 -9.22
CA GLU A 111 15.01 -5.70 -8.49
C GLU A 111 15.80 -5.15 -7.32
N SER A 112 15.54 -3.88 -7.01
CA SER A 112 16.13 -3.21 -5.87
C SER A 112 15.42 -3.58 -4.56
N PRO A 113 16.05 -3.31 -3.40
CA PRO A 113 15.41 -3.49 -2.11
C PRO A 113 14.08 -2.73 -1.99
N ALA A 114 13.98 -1.50 -2.51
CA ALA A 114 12.76 -0.71 -2.38
C ALA A 114 11.59 -1.25 -3.23
N TRP A 115 11.85 -1.83 -4.41
CA TRP A 115 10.82 -2.54 -5.17
C TRP A 115 10.29 -3.78 -4.42
N GLY A 116 11.15 -4.45 -3.64
CA GLY A 116 10.71 -5.49 -2.70
C GLY A 116 9.81 -4.95 -1.60
N VAL A 117 10.10 -3.75 -1.08
CA VAL A 117 9.29 -3.06 -0.06
C VAL A 117 7.92 -2.62 -0.62
N ASP A 118 7.87 -2.09 -1.86
CA ASP A 118 6.63 -1.74 -2.56
C ASP A 118 5.66 -2.93 -2.61
N ARG A 119 6.16 -4.09 -3.07
CA ARG A 119 5.34 -5.31 -3.11
C ARG A 119 4.90 -5.77 -1.73
N LEU A 120 5.77 -5.68 -0.73
CA LEU A 120 5.42 -6.05 0.64
C LEU A 120 4.27 -5.19 1.19
N SER A 121 4.30 -3.88 0.92
CA SER A 121 3.22 -2.94 1.28
C SER A 121 1.89 -3.30 0.60
N ILE A 122 1.92 -3.55 -0.72
CA ILE A 122 0.73 -3.98 -1.48
C ILE A 122 0.20 -5.32 -0.96
N LEU A 123 1.07 -6.28 -0.63
CA LEU A 123 0.66 -7.57 -0.07
C LEU A 123 0.00 -7.41 1.30
N ALA A 124 0.50 -6.51 2.16
CA ALA A 124 -0.12 -6.21 3.44
C ALA A 124 -1.55 -5.66 3.26
N LEU A 125 -1.75 -4.75 2.29
CA LEU A 125 -3.06 -4.20 1.95
C LEU A 125 -4.01 -5.25 1.37
N LYS A 126 -3.51 -6.12 0.48
CA LYS A 126 -4.29 -7.25 -0.05
C LYS A 126 -4.77 -8.20 1.05
N VAL A 127 -3.88 -8.56 1.98
CA VAL A 127 -4.24 -9.43 3.11
C VAL A 127 -5.31 -8.77 3.98
N TYR A 128 -5.22 -7.46 4.22
CA TYR A 128 -6.27 -6.72 4.92
C TYR A 128 -7.63 -6.84 4.22
N HIS A 129 -7.72 -6.47 2.94
CA HIS A 129 -9.00 -6.53 2.21
C HIS A 129 -9.55 -7.95 2.05
N MET A 130 -8.69 -8.95 1.84
CA MET A 130 -9.12 -10.36 1.83
C MET A 130 -9.74 -10.78 3.17
N ASN A 131 -9.20 -10.30 4.30
CA ASN A 131 -9.77 -10.58 5.61
C ASN A 131 -11.10 -9.84 5.78
N GLU A 132 -11.20 -8.58 5.39
CA GLU A 132 -12.46 -7.82 5.44
C GLU A 132 -13.57 -8.54 4.64
N GLU A 133 -13.26 -8.99 3.42
CA GLU A 133 -14.19 -9.73 2.56
C GLU A 133 -14.67 -11.06 3.18
N GLN A 134 -13.78 -11.78 3.89
CA GLN A 134 -14.16 -13.02 4.60
C GLN A 134 -15.08 -12.77 5.80
N HIS A 135 -15.00 -11.60 6.42
CA HIS A 135 -15.82 -11.23 7.58
C HIS A 135 -17.10 -10.49 7.19
N VAL A 136 -17.36 -10.26 5.89
CA VAL A 136 -18.66 -9.83 5.42
C VAL A 136 -19.67 -10.96 5.69
N PRO A 137 -20.69 -10.75 6.56
CA PRO A 137 -21.68 -11.79 6.80
C PRO A 137 -22.33 -12.18 5.47
N MET A 138 -22.40 -13.49 5.21
CA MET A 138 -23.08 -14.05 4.05
C MET A 138 -24.45 -13.40 3.91
N LEU A 139 -24.75 -12.85 2.72
CA LEU A 139 -26.06 -12.27 2.43
C LEU A 139 -27.15 -13.24 2.89
N PRO A 140 -28.24 -12.77 3.54
CA PRO A 140 -29.32 -13.63 4.02
C PRO A 140 -29.85 -14.59 2.94
N ILE A 141 -29.84 -14.15 1.67
CA ILE A 141 -30.18 -14.96 0.49
C ILE A 141 -29.28 -16.19 0.32
N VAL A 142 -27.97 -16.06 0.58
CA VAL A 142 -27.03 -17.17 0.44
C VAL A 142 -27.17 -18.14 1.60
N ILE A 143 -27.47 -17.64 2.81
CA ILE A 143 -27.82 -18.47 3.96
C ILE A 143 -29.09 -19.27 3.69
N GLU A 144 -30.14 -18.64 3.13
CA GLU A 144 -31.38 -19.32 2.75
C GLU A 144 -31.17 -20.38 1.66
N LEU A 145 -30.31 -20.10 0.67
CA LEU A 145 -30.01 -21.06 -0.41
C LEU A 145 -29.25 -22.28 0.11
N LEU A 146 -28.31 -22.09 1.04
CA LEU A 146 -27.57 -23.18 1.68
C LEU A 146 -28.46 -23.98 2.65
N ALA A 147 -29.39 -23.33 3.33
CA ALA A 147 -30.36 -23.98 4.22
C ALA A 147 -31.38 -24.84 3.46
N LYS A 148 -31.64 -24.57 2.17
CA LYS A 148 -32.55 -25.37 1.31
C LYS A 148 -31.87 -26.56 0.64
N GLN A 149 -30.56 -26.73 0.80
CA GLN A 149 -29.79 -27.85 0.25
C GLN A 149 -29.49 -28.98 1.28
N ASN A 150 -29.95 -28.82 2.53
CA ASN A 150 -29.96 -29.86 3.57
C ASN A 150 -31.40 -30.22 3.96
#